data_AF-A0A969XYK4-F1
#
_entry.id   AF-A0A969XYK4-F1
#
_cell.length_a   1.000
_cell.length_b   1.000
_cell.length_c   1.000
_cell.angle_alpha   90.00
_cell.angle_beta   90.00
_cell.angle_gamma   90.00
#
_symmetry.space_group_name_H-M   'P 1'
#
loop_
_entity.id
_entity.type
_entity.pdbx_description
1 polymer ?
#
loop_
_entity_poly.entity_id
_entity_poly.type
_entity_poly.pdbx_seq_one_letter_code
_entity_poly.pdbx_strand_id
1 'polypeptide(L)'
;MNYAILSHDSPDKRGCAGQQFSASLDGTLTSNAGVGGTVWLDCSRLDDIGQDTGRGNGDMNEVSCTLYGRYLLEDLCTLAKAGWIAQTFPQESGDAAFTQSWFLLLAFDDGRWFGTDAPLLNPYVAYYQDLDNFHGGWLEAEISHCFALAGLGMEEVPLLKDITVTPSCLLSVDFGQLEDDRGPAALEYGIVVDYDLTAAADLPVADGRLYLSAFLYFRQTFADELEDVLYGGLSMTLSW
;
A
#
# COMPACT_ATOMS: atom_id res chain seq x y z
N MET A 1 3.40 12.30 -8.89
CA MET A 1 2.69 11.02 -8.74
C MET A 1 2.71 10.67 -7.27
N ASN A 2 1.54 10.64 -6.64
CA ASN A 2 1.41 10.10 -5.30
C ASN A 2 1.24 8.59 -5.48
N TYR A 3 2.29 7.84 -5.20
CA TYR A 3 2.16 6.39 -5.07
C TYR A 3 1.44 6.15 -3.75
N ALA A 4 0.21 5.64 -3.79
CA ALA A 4 -0.45 5.16 -2.60
C ALA A 4 0.43 4.03 -2.04
N ILE A 5 0.99 4.27 -0.86
CA ILE A 5 1.85 3.30 -0.19
C ILE A 5 0.90 2.32 0.48
N LEU A 6 0.70 1.19 -0.16
CA LEU A 6 0.12 0.04 0.50
C LEU A 6 1.14 -0.44 1.53
N SER A 7 0.76 -0.39 2.80
CA SER A 7 1.47 -1.09 3.85
C SER A 7 1.43 -2.58 3.51
N HIS A 8 2.59 -3.22 3.58
CA HIS A 8 2.76 -4.67 3.48
C HIS A 8 1.71 -5.37 4.34
N ASP A 9 0.87 -6.16 3.70
CA ASP A 9 -0.14 -6.94 4.38
C ASP A 9 0.50 -8.23 4.88
N SER A 10 0.45 -8.47 6.19
CA SER A 10 0.96 -9.72 6.74
C SER A 10 0.20 -10.92 6.13
N PRO A 11 0.89 -12.04 5.86
CA PRO A 11 0.30 -13.19 5.21
C PRO A 11 -0.71 -13.96 6.08
N ASP A 12 -0.81 -13.67 7.38
CA ASP A 12 -1.56 -14.47 8.35
C ASP A 12 -3.08 -14.19 8.39
N LYS A 13 -3.64 -13.64 7.31
CA LYS A 13 -5.05 -13.23 7.25
C LYS A 13 -5.96 -14.41 6.90
N ARG A 14 -6.36 -15.15 7.93
CA ARG A 14 -7.42 -16.14 7.81
C ARG A 14 -8.78 -15.45 7.93
N GLY A 15 -9.54 -15.52 6.84
CA GLY A 15 -10.97 -15.25 6.72
C GLY A 15 -11.54 -14.06 7.49
N CYS A 16 -11.55 -12.87 6.89
CA CYS A 16 -12.66 -11.91 7.01
C CYS A 16 -12.53 -10.69 6.08
N ALA A 17 -13.68 -10.10 5.71
CA ALA A 17 -13.74 -8.80 5.07
C ALA A 17 -13.27 -7.73 6.07
N GLY A 18 -12.01 -7.29 5.95
CA GLY A 18 -11.42 -6.29 6.82
C GLY A 18 -11.79 -4.87 6.44
N GLN A 19 -12.05 -4.02 7.44
CA GLN A 19 -12.03 -2.58 7.27
C GLN A 19 -10.64 -2.08 7.62
N GLN A 20 -10.03 -1.36 6.69
CA GLN A 20 -8.68 -0.84 6.87
C GLN A 20 -8.68 0.69 6.85
N PHE A 21 -7.82 1.27 7.67
CA PHE A 21 -7.67 2.71 7.78
C PHE A 21 -6.20 3.09 7.72
N SER A 22 -5.88 4.16 7.00
CA SER A 22 -4.55 4.74 7.08
C SER A 22 -4.50 6.25 7.05
N ALA A 23 -3.40 6.75 7.62
CA ALA A 23 -2.98 8.13 7.52
C ALA A 23 -1.53 8.18 7.05
N SER A 24 -1.27 8.97 6.00
CA SER A 24 0.05 9.09 5.40
C SER A 24 0.51 10.54 5.31
N LEU A 25 1.81 10.73 5.50
CA LEU A 25 2.54 11.97 5.27
C LEU A 25 3.66 11.70 4.27
N ASP A 26 3.76 12.52 3.22
CA ASP A 26 4.89 12.49 2.27
C ASP A 26 5.39 13.92 2.05
N GLY A 27 6.63 14.19 2.42
CA GLY A 27 7.26 15.49 2.34
C GLY A 27 8.43 15.50 1.36
N THR A 28 8.46 16.51 0.50
CA THR A 28 9.53 16.78 -0.45
C THR A 28 10.60 17.66 0.22
N LEU A 29 11.83 17.15 0.33
CA LEU A 29 12.95 17.86 0.95
C LEU A 29 13.79 18.63 -0.08
N THR A 30 13.94 18.05 -1.27
CA THR A 30 14.62 18.65 -2.43
C THR A 30 13.87 18.26 -3.69
N SER A 31 14.25 18.77 -4.86
CA SER A 31 13.60 18.38 -6.12
C SER A 31 13.58 16.86 -6.34
N ASN A 32 14.56 16.13 -5.80
CA ASN A 32 14.77 14.72 -6.08
C ASN A 32 14.65 13.84 -4.84
N ALA A 33 14.49 14.39 -3.65
CA ALA A 33 14.48 13.63 -2.41
C ALA A 33 13.30 14.00 -1.52
N GLY A 34 12.73 12.99 -0.86
CA GLY A 34 11.63 13.17 0.08
C GLY A 34 11.69 12.14 1.20
N VAL A 35 10.85 12.34 2.20
CA VAL A 35 10.64 11.42 3.32
C VAL A 35 9.16 11.31 3.60
N GLY A 36 8.75 10.21 4.19
CA GLY A 36 7.37 10.08 4.61
C GLY A 36 7.16 8.94 5.58
N GLY A 37 5.90 8.77 5.94
CA GLY A 37 5.48 7.68 6.80
C GLY A 37 3.99 7.46 6.73
N THR A 38 3.59 6.29 7.17
CA THR A 38 2.20 5.83 7.15
C THR A 38 1.91 5.11 8.45
N VAL A 39 0.73 5.36 9.01
CA VAL A 39 0.12 4.50 10.02
C VAL A 39 -1.05 3.79 9.36
N TRP A 40 -1.08 2.47 9.52
CA TRP A 40 -2.09 1.58 8.99
C TRP A 40 -2.74 0.78 10.12
N LEU A 41 -4.05 0.63 10.04
CA LEU A 41 -4.88 -0.10 10.99
C LEU A 41 -5.71 -1.11 10.22
N ASP A 42 -5.58 -2.39 10.58
CA ASP A 42 -6.50 -3.43 10.15
C ASP A 42 -7.49 -3.75 11.28
N CYS A 43 -8.75 -3.45 11.01
CA CYS A 43 -9.87 -3.68 11.92
C CYS A 43 -10.76 -4.84 11.46
N SER A 44 -10.19 -5.87 10.84
CA SER A 44 -10.92 -7.10 10.52
C SER A 44 -11.42 -7.79 11.78
N ARG A 45 -12.69 -8.16 11.77
CA ARG A 45 -13.29 -8.93 12.87
C ARG A 45 -12.99 -10.40 12.62
N LEU A 46 -12.23 -11.06 13.49
CA LEU A 46 -11.99 -12.51 13.39
C LEU A 46 -13.26 -13.27 13.86
N ASP A 47 -14.34 -13.22 13.09
CA ASP A 47 -15.63 -13.79 13.54
C ASP A 47 -15.70 -15.32 13.50
N ASP A 48 -14.67 -16.05 13.04
CA ASP A 48 -14.71 -17.53 12.97
C ASP A 48 -13.47 -18.29 13.49
N ILE A 49 -12.49 -17.62 14.11
CA ILE A 49 -11.28 -18.29 14.63
C ILE A 49 -11.21 -18.21 16.16
N GLY A 50 -12.06 -19.02 16.79
CA GLY A 50 -11.75 -19.63 18.08
C GLY A 50 -12.08 -18.81 19.31
N GLN A 51 -13.30 -19.03 19.83
CA GLN A 51 -13.64 -18.84 21.25
C GLN A 51 -12.79 -19.69 22.23
N ASP A 52 -11.59 -20.17 21.87
CA ASP A 52 -10.85 -21.14 22.68
C ASP A 52 -9.31 -21.04 22.63
N THR A 53 -8.72 -19.99 22.05
CA THR A 53 -7.24 -19.87 21.92
C THR A 53 -6.58 -18.93 22.94
N GLY A 54 -7.34 -18.27 23.81
CA GLY A 54 -6.77 -17.28 24.74
C GLY A 54 -6.24 -16.01 24.06
N ARG A 55 -6.54 -15.83 22.76
CA ARG A 55 -6.31 -14.60 22.00
C ARG A 55 -7.20 -13.48 22.54
N GLY A 56 -6.70 -12.25 22.47
CA GLY A 56 -7.43 -11.05 22.89
C GLY A 56 -8.81 -10.97 22.24
N ASN A 57 -9.76 -10.32 22.91
CA ASN A 57 -11.10 -10.11 22.39
C ASN A 57 -11.19 -8.68 21.82
N GLY A 58 -10.37 -8.39 20.81
CA GLY A 58 -10.26 -7.06 20.20
C GLY A 58 -10.69 -7.05 18.73
N ASP A 59 -11.23 -5.93 18.26
CA ASP A 59 -11.60 -5.72 16.85
C ASP A 59 -10.41 -5.23 15.98
N MET A 60 -9.20 -5.17 16.54
CA MET A 60 -7.98 -4.65 15.87
C MET A 60 -6.96 -5.77 15.70
N ASN A 61 -6.63 -6.09 14.44
CA ASN A 61 -5.79 -7.22 14.08
C ASN A 61 -4.34 -6.82 13.83
N GLU A 62 -4.12 -5.67 13.20
CA GLU A 62 -2.78 -5.21 12.86
C GLU A 62 -2.67 -3.70 12.99
N VAL A 63 -1.56 -3.23 13.56
CA VAL A 63 -1.14 -1.83 13.52
C VAL A 63 0.24 -1.76 12.89
N SER A 64 0.36 -1.05 11.78
CA SER A 64 1.59 -0.97 11.00
C SER A 64 2.06 0.46 10.83
N CYS A 65 3.32 0.71 11.20
CA CYS A 65 3.96 2.01 11.13
C CYS A 65 5.12 1.93 10.13
N THR A 66 5.02 2.68 9.05
CA THR A 66 6.06 2.77 8.01
C THR A 66 6.78 4.10 8.09
N LEU A 67 8.10 4.09 7.98
CA LEU A 67 8.94 5.26 7.75
C LEU A 67 9.84 5.01 6.54
N TYR A 68 10.03 6.03 5.70
CA TYR A 68 10.82 5.88 4.49
C TYR A 68 11.48 7.16 4.01
N GLY A 69 12.55 6.98 3.24
CA GLY A 69 13.09 7.98 2.33
C GLY A 69 12.83 7.59 0.88
N ARG A 70 12.69 8.58 0.01
CA ARG A 70 12.57 8.40 -1.43
C ARG A 70 13.55 9.30 -2.19
N TYR A 71 14.03 8.80 -3.32
CA TYR A 71 14.94 9.51 -4.20
C TYR A 71 14.62 9.25 -5.67
N LEU A 72 14.51 10.31 -6.47
CA LEU A 72 14.28 10.24 -7.91
C LEU A 72 15.63 10.08 -8.63
N LEU A 73 15.82 8.91 -9.23
CA LEU A 73 16.92 8.61 -10.16
C LEU A 73 16.49 9.09 -11.55
N GLU A 74 16.73 10.37 -11.83
CA GLU A 74 16.24 11.04 -13.05
C GLU A 74 16.68 10.34 -14.35
N ASP A 75 17.95 9.93 -14.44
CA ASP A 75 18.50 9.26 -15.62
C ASP A 75 17.83 7.91 -15.91
N LEU A 76 17.29 7.27 -14.87
CA LEU A 76 16.59 5.99 -14.97
C LEU A 76 15.07 6.15 -14.99
N CYS A 77 14.56 7.38 -14.87
CA CYS A 77 13.13 7.64 -14.74
C CYS A 77 12.50 6.79 -13.62
N THR A 78 13.24 6.62 -12.52
CA THR A 78 12.91 5.67 -11.45
C THR A 78 12.86 6.40 -10.11
N LEU A 79 11.76 6.25 -9.37
CA LEU A 79 11.68 6.63 -7.98
C LEU A 79 12.11 5.43 -7.12
N ALA A 80 13.24 5.57 -6.44
CA ALA A 80 13.68 4.60 -5.44
C ALA A 80 13.13 5.01 -4.07
N LYS A 81 12.61 4.05 -3.31
CA LYS A 81 12.10 4.27 -1.95
C LYS A 81 12.63 3.16 -1.07
N ALA A 82 13.17 3.51 0.09
CA ALA A 82 13.63 2.53 1.07
C ALA A 82 13.16 2.94 2.45
N GLY A 83 12.83 1.95 3.28
CA GLY A 83 12.28 2.25 4.59
C GLY A 83 12.19 1.05 5.49
N TRP A 84 11.47 1.27 6.58
CA TRP A 84 11.28 0.34 7.66
C TRP A 84 9.81 0.32 8.06
N ILE A 85 9.32 -0.87 8.36
CA ILE A 85 7.95 -1.15 8.78
C ILE A 85 8.04 -1.81 10.15
N ALA A 86 7.32 -1.27 11.12
CA ALA A 86 7.01 -1.96 12.38
C ALA A 86 5.56 -2.39 12.35
N GLN A 87 5.29 -3.64 12.74
CA GLN A 87 3.96 -4.21 12.79
C GLN A 87 3.70 -4.73 14.20
N THR A 88 2.53 -4.41 14.73
CA THR A 88 2.05 -4.93 16.01
C THR A 88 0.77 -5.72 15.76
N PHE A 89 0.69 -6.91 16.33
CA PHE A 89 -0.48 -7.79 16.29
C PHE A 89 -1.09 -7.86 17.68
N PRO A 90 -2.06 -7.00 18.02
CA PRO A 90 -2.57 -6.85 19.40
C PRO A 90 -3.23 -8.13 19.96
N GLN A 91 -3.60 -9.06 19.09
CA GLN A 91 -4.23 -10.33 19.43
C GLN A 91 -3.22 -11.40 19.84
N GLU A 92 -1.97 -11.25 19.40
CA GLU A 92 -0.89 -12.19 19.68
C GLU A 92 -0.16 -11.80 20.98
N SER A 93 0.63 -12.73 21.51
CA SER A 93 1.35 -12.53 22.77
C SER A 93 2.80 -12.97 22.66
N GLY A 94 3.66 -12.41 23.51
CA GLY A 94 5.09 -12.69 23.47
C GLY A 94 5.75 -12.10 22.22
N ASP A 95 6.62 -12.87 21.58
CA ASP A 95 7.42 -12.47 20.42
C ASP A 95 6.54 -12.20 19.18
N ALA A 96 5.51 -13.02 18.97
CA ALA A 96 4.58 -12.88 17.84
C ALA A 96 3.73 -11.59 17.87
N ALA A 97 3.73 -10.84 18.98
CA ALA A 97 2.97 -9.59 19.09
C ALA A 97 3.59 -8.44 18.27
N PHE A 98 4.84 -8.58 17.83
CA PHE A 98 5.56 -7.57 17.09
C PHE A 98 6.44 -8.21 16.02
N THR A 99 6.53 -7.57 14.86
CA THR A 99 7.60 -7.83 13.89
C THR A 99 8.00 -6.55 13.20
N GLN A 100 9.07 -6.62 12.41
CA GLN A 100 9.55 -5.49 11.64
C GLN A 100 10.27 -5.93 10.37
N SER A 101 10.21 -5.08 9.36
CA SER A 101 10.77 -5.35 8.04
C SER A 101 11.52 -4.14 7.49
N TRP A 102 12.59 -4.39 6.74
CA TRP A 102 13.10 -3.39 5.79
C TRP A 102 12.42 -3.58 4.45
N PHE A 103 12.29 -2.50 3.69
CA PHE A 103 11.87 -2.60 2.30
C PHE A 103 12.67 -1.70 1.36
N LEU A 104 12.72 -2.13 0.11
CA LEU A 104 13.20 -1.35 -1.03
C LEU A 104 12.15 -1.45 -2.13
N LEU A 105 11.80 -0.31 -2.73
CA LEU A 105 10.86 -0.20 -3.83
C LEU A 105 11.47 0.65 -4.95
N LEU A 106 11.28 0.20 -6.19
CA LEU A 106 11.64 0.91 -7.40
C LEU A 106 10.37 1.09 -8.23
N ALA A 107 9.88 2.31 -8.35
CA ALA A 107 8.77 2.68 -9.21
C ALA A 107 9.27 3.37 -10.47
N PHE A 108 8.73 3.00 -11.62
CA PHE A 108 9.22 3.44 -12.91
C PHE A 108 8.19 4.32 -13.61
N ASP A 109 8.65 5.46 -14.14
CA ASP A 109 7.92 6.26 -15.11
C ASP A 109 8.10 5.63 -16.50
N ASP A 110 7.17 4.75 -16.85
CA ASP A 110 7.17 4.06 -18.14
C ASP A 110 6.71 4.96 -19.29
N GLY A 111 6.17 6.16 -19.00
CA GLY A 111 5.77 7.11 -20.02
C GLY A 111 6.98 7.58 -20.83
N ARG A 112 8.10 7.83 -20.15
CA ARG A 112 9.36 8.14 -20.83
C ARG A 112 9.93 6.99 -21.65
N TRP A 113 9.68 5.74 -21.24
CA TRP A 113 10.12 4.56 -22.00
C TRP A 113 9.31 4.37 -23.28
N PHE A 114 8.01 4.68 -23.22
CA PHE A 114 7.09 4.56 -24.35
C PHE A 114 6.92 5.85 -25.15
N GLY A 115 7.56 6.95 -24.74
CA GLY A 115 7.47 8.25 -25.41
C GLY A 115 6.09 8.91 -25.28
N THR A 116 5.38 8.66 -24.18
CA THR A 116 4.10 9.28 -23.86
C THR A 116 4.27 10.41 -22.84
N ASP A 117 3.38 11.40 -22.90
CA ASP A 117 3.40 12.58 -22.00
C ASP A 117 3.07 12.23 -20.54
N ALA A 118 2.48 11.06 -20.31
CA ALA A 118 2.15 10.52 -18.99
C ALA A 118 2.48 9.02 -18.92
N PRO A 119 2.82 8.50 -17.73
CA PRO A 119 2.98 7.06 -17.52
C PRO A 119 1.71 6.26 -17.85
N LEU A 120 1.89 5.03 -18.32
CA LEU A 120 0.82 4.15 -18.73
C LEU A 120 0.55 3.06 -17.70
N LEU A 121 1.57 2.34 -17.24
CA LEU A 121 1.38 1.21 -16.34
C LEU A 121 2.02 1.42 -14.98
N ASN A 122 2.72 2.55 -14.77
CA ASN A 122 3.36 2.91 -13.50
C ASN A 122 4.00 1.73 -12.76
N PRO A 123 4.81 0.88 -13.44
CA PRO A 123 5.23 -0.37 -12.83
C PRO A 123 6.08 -0.09 -11.60
N TYR A 124 5.99 -0.94 -10.60
CA TYR A 124 7.00 -0.98 -9.54
C TYR A 124 7.38 -2.40 -9.16
N VAL A 125 8.56 -2.53 -8.57
CA VAL A 125 9.01 -3.73 -7.88
C VAL A 125 9.41 -3.35 -6.45
N ALA A 126 8.93 -4.11 -5.48
CA ALA A 126 9.28 -3.96 -4.08
C ALA A 126 9.83 -5.27 -3.52
N TYR A 127 10.76 -5.16 -2.58
CA TYR A 127 11.25 -6.27 -1.79
C TYR A 127 11.19 -5.89 -0.32
N TYR A 128 10.67 -6.81 0.49
CA TYR A 128 10.54 -6.70 1.93
C TYR A 128 11.34 -7.83 2.55
N GLN A 129 12.03 -7.55 3.63
CA GLN A 129 12.78 -8.53 4.41
C GLN A 129 12.33 -8.43 5.85
N ASP A 130 11.70 -9.48 6.35
CA ASP A 130 11.38 -9.63 7.77
C ASP A 130 12.67 -9.81 8.58
N LEU A 131 12.75 -9.12 9.72
CA LEU A 131 13.95 -9.06 10.55
C LEU A 131 13.83 -9.85 11.86
N ASP A 132 12.68 -10.48 12.10
CA ASP A 132 12.35 -11.02 13.41
C ASP A 132 11.72 -12.42 13.30
N ASN A 133 10.42 -12.53 13.03
CA ASN A 133 9.69 -13.78 13.18
C ASN A 133 9.90 -14.78 12.03
N PHE A 134 10.07 -14.30 10.80
CA PHE A 134 10.06 -15.15 9.61
C PHE A 134 11.45 -15.25 8.97
N HIS A 135 12.29 -14.23 9.13
CA HIS A 135 13.62 -14.13 8.51
C HIS A 135 13.64 -14.33 6.97
N GLY A 136 12.47 -14.28 6.34
CA GLY A 136 12.26 -14.45 4.91
C GLY A 136 12.03 -13.15 4.17
N GLY A 137 12.06 -13.24 2.85
CA GLY A 137 11.77 -12.13 1.97
C GLY A 137 10.40 -12.24 1.32
N TRP A 138 9.88 -11.10 0.87
CA TRP A 138 8.70 -11.01 0.03
C TRP A 138 8.95 -10.04 -1.09
N LEU A 139 8.57 -10.41 -2.31
CA LEU A 139 8.74 -9.57 -3.48
C LEU A 139 7.39 -9.28 -4.12
N GLU A 140 7.20 -8.04 -4.52
CA GLU A 140 6.00 -7.58 -5.19
C GLU A 140 6.37 -6.93 -6.51
N ALA A 141 5.57 -7.16 -7.54
CA ALA A 141 5.63 -6.46 -8.80
C ALA A 141 4.22 -6.01 -9.19
N GLU A 142 3.99 -4.72 -9.33
CA GLU A 142 2.67 -4.15 -9.64
C GLU A 142 2.70 -3.35 -10.93
N ILE A 143 1.55 -3.33 -11.61
CA ILE A 143 1.19 -2.31 -12.61
C ILE A 143 -0.10 -1.61 -12.21
N SER A 144 -0.21 -0.32 -12.51
CA SER A 144 -1.41 0.48 -12.28
C SER A 144 -1.54 1.65 -13.27
N HIS A 145 -2.77 2.12 -13.50
CA HIS A 145 -3.03 3.26 -14.38
C HIS A 145 -3.96 4.26 -13.72
N CYS A 146 -3.59 5.54 -13.72
CA CYS A 146 -4.42 6.59 -13.13
C CYS A 146 -5.37 7.20 -14.19
N PHE A 147 -6.67 6.98 -14.00
CA PHE A 147 -7.73 7.65 -14.77
C PHE A 147 -8.22 8.88 -14.01
N ALA A 148 -7.58 10.03 -14.24
CA ALA A 148 -8.10 11.31 -13.75
C ALA A 148 -9.39 11.65 -14.50
N LEU A 149 -10.53 11.66 -13.82
CA LEU A 149 -11.84 11.80 -14.48
C LEU A 149 -12.00 13.16 -15.17
N ALA A 150 -11.34 14.22 -14.67
CA ALA A 150 -11.27 15.51 -15.34
C ALA A 150 -10.74 15.36 -16.79
N GLY A 151 -9.66 14.60 -16.98
CA GLY A 151 -9.07 14.33 -18.29
C GLY A 151 -9.91 13.42 -19.20
N LEU A 152 -10.98 12.82 -18.66
CA LEU A 152 -11.94 11.99 -19.38
C LEU A 152 -13.27 12.72 -19.65
N GLY A 153 -13.25 14.06 -19.64
CA GLY A 153 -14.41 14.89 -19.96
C GLY A 153 -15.30 15.23 -18.77
N MET A 154 -14.83 15.02 -17.54
CA MET A 154 -15.58 15.36 -16.31
C MET A 154 -15.08 16.65 -15.65
N GLU A 155 -14.27 17.46 -16.33
CA GLU A 155 -13.63 18.68 -15.81
C GLU A 155 -14.62 19.72 -15.24
N GLU A 156 -15.81 19.83 -15.83
CA GLU A 156 -16.86 20.75 -15.38
C GLU A 156 -17.90 20.08 -14.45
N VAL A 157 -17.77 18.78 -14.17
CA VAL A 157 -18.72 18.06 -13.33
C VAL A 157 -18.30 18.20 -11.86
N PRO A 158 -19.14 18.78 -10.99
CA PRO A 158 -18.84 18.89 -9.57
C PRO A 158 -18.47 17.54 -8.96
N LEU A 159 -17.49 17.53 -8.06
CA LEU A 159 -16.90 16.36 -7.41
C LEU A 159 -16.09 15.46 -8.35
N LEU A 160 -16.63 15.09 -9.52
CA LEU A 160 -15.95 14.14 -10.41
C LEU A 160 -14.64 14.69 -10.97
N LYS A 161 -14.53 16.00 -11.20
CA LYS A 161 -13.28 16.63 -11.64
C LYS A 161 -12.10 16.41 -10.67
N ASP A 162 -12.40 16.17 -9.40
CA ASP A 162 -11.42 16.00 -8.33
C ASP A 162 -11.20 14.51 -8.00
N ILE A 163 -11.74 13.59 -8.81
CA ILE A 163 -11.60 12.14 -8.65
C ILE A 163 -10.58 11.56 -9.63
N THR A 164 -9.72 10.69 -9.10
CA THR A 164 -8.88 9.78 -9.88
C THR A 164 -9.23 8.34 -9.55
N VAL A 165 -9.38 7.50 -10.56
CA VAL A 165 -9.60 6.05 -10.40
C VAL A 165 -8.36 5.31 -10.86
N THR A 166 -7.81 4.45 -10.01
CA THR A 166 -6.56 3.73 -10.24
C THR A 166 -6.78 2.23 -10.08
N PRO A 167 -7.09 1.48 -11.16
CA PRO A 167 -6.98 0.04 -11.13
C PRO A 167 -5.52 -0.41 -11.08
N SER A 168 -5.27 -1.55 -10.43
CA SER A 168 -3.95 -2.17 -10.32
C SER A 168 -4.00 -3.69 -10.39
N CYS A 169 -2.85 -4.28 -10.70
CA CYS A 169 -2.59 -5.72 -10.64
C CYS A 169 -1.19 -5.96 -10.07
N LEU A 170 -1.10 -6.70 -8.98
CA LEU A 170 0.12 -6.98 -8.24
C LEU A 170 0.39 -8.49 -8.20
N LEU A 171 1.60 -8.89 -8.55
CA LEU A 171 2.11 -10.25 -8.35
C LEU A 171 3.00 -10.26 -7.11
N SER A 172 2.68 -11.14 -6.16
CA SER A 172 3.52 -11.41 -5.00
C SER A 172 4.29 -12.71 -5.18
N VAL A 173 5.54 -12.71 -4.73
CA VAL A 173 6.44 -13.86 -4.75
C VAL A 173 7.00 -14.04 -3.34
N ASP A 174 6.81 -15.23 -2.79
CA ASP A 174 7.42 -15.62 -1.53
C ASP A 174 8.90 -15.92 -1.74
N PHE A 175 9.73 -15.34 -0.88
CA PHE A 175 11.18 -15.57 -0.79
C PHE A 175 11.51 -16.11 0.61
N GLY A 176 10.74 -17.09 1.07
CA GLY A 176 10.94 -17.81 2.33
C GLY A 176 10.32 -17.14 3.55
N GLN A 177 9.32 -16.28 3.36
CA GLN A 177 8.58 -15.62 4.44
C GLN A 177 7.45 -16.50 4.98
N LEU A 178 6.79 -17.32 4.15
CA LEU A 178 5.70 -18.19 4.61
C LEU A 178 6.25 -19.50 5.19
N GLU A 179 7.05 -20.21 4.39
CA GLU A 179 7.76 -21.44 4.77
C GLU A 179 9.09 -21.54 3.97
N ASP A 180 9.67 -22.74 3.80
CA ASP A 180 10.84 -22.97 2.93
C ASP A 180 10.53 -22.81 1.43
N ASP A 181 9.28 -22.49 1.08
CA ASP A 181 8.82 -22.30 -0.29
C ASP A 181 9.30 -20.98 -0.89
N ARG A 182 9.59 -21.05 -2.20
CA ARG A 182 10.08 -19.92 -2.99
C ARG A 182 9.36 -19.91 -4.31
N GLY A 183 8.44 -18.98 -4.50
CA GLY A 183 7.62 -18.96 -5.70
C GLY A 183 6.49 -17.95 -5.67
N PRO A 184 5.72 -17.87 -6.77
CA PRO A 184 4.54 -17.02 -6.84
C PRO A 184 3.58 -17.36 -5.70
N ALA A 185 3.22 -16.36 -4.89
CA ALA A 185 2.39 -16.55 -3.71
C ALA A 185 0.94 -16.09 -3.95
N ALA A 186 0.76 -14.97 -4.66
CA ALA A 186 -0.56 -14.42 -4.94
C ALA A 186 -0.57 -13.48 -6.14
N LEU A 187 -1.76 -13.27 -6.69
CA LEU A 187 -2.09 -12.21 -7.62
C LEU A 187 -3.21 -11.36 -7.02
N GLU A 188 -2.99 -10.06 -6.91
CA GLU A 188 -3.93 -9.12 -6.32
C GLU A 188 -4.44 -8.12 -7.36
N TYR A 189 -5.74 -7.92 -7.38
CA TYR A 189 -6.42 -6.98 -8.25
C TYR A 189 -6.98 -5.85 -7.41
N GLY A 190 -6.60 -4.62 -7.74
CA GLY A 190 -6.96 -3.43 -6.98
C GLY A 190 -7.77 -2.42 -7.76
N ILE A 191 -8.56 -1.65 -7.02
CA ILE A 191 -9.08 -0.37 -7.46
C ILE A 191 -9.01 0.63 -6.32
N VAL A 192 -8.39 1.77 -6.60
CA VAL A 192 -8.33 2.94 -5.70
C VAL A 192 -9.12 4.08 -6.32
N VAL A 193 -9.86 4.80 -5.50
CA VAL A 193 -10.56 6.03 -5.86
C VAL A 193 -10.05 7.13 -4.95
N ASP A 194 -9.27 8.04 -5.51
CA ASP A 194 -8.73 9.21 -4.82
C ASP A 194 -9.64 10.42 -5.05
N TYR A 195 -9.96 11.13 -3.99
CA TYR A 195 -10.66 12.41 -4.02
C TYR A 195 -9.75 13.52 -3.49
N ASP A 196 -9.42 14.50 -4.35
CA ASP A 196 -8.61 15.65 -3.98
C ASP A 196 -9.44 16.66 -3.18
N LEU A 197 -9.16 16.72 -1.88
CA LEU A 197 -9.83 17.62 -0.93
C LEU A 197 -9.13 18.97 -0.79
N THR A 198 -8.01 19.21 -1.49
CA THR A 198 -7.15 20.37 -1.28
C THR A 198 -7.92 21.69 -1.43
N ALA A 199 -8.68 21.82 -2.52
CA ALA A 199 -9.48 23.02 -2.78
C ALA A 199 -10.65 23.15 -1.80
N ALA A 200 -11.27 22.03 -1.39
CA ALA A 200 -12.39 22.03 -0.45
C ALA A 200 -11.95 22.35 1.00
N ALA A 201 -10.72 22.00 1.37
CA ALA A 201 -10.11 22.27 2.66
C ALA A 201 -9.50 23.68 2.76
N ASP A 202 -9.59 24.48 1.70
CA ASP A 202 -8.96 25.81 1.58
C ASP A 202 -7.45 25.77 1.88
N LEU A 203 -6.80 24.65 1.52
CA LEU A 203 -5.36 24.47 1.69
C LEU A 203 -4.61 25.17 0.53
N PRO A 204 -3.68 26.10 0.82
CA PRO A 204 -2.78 26.59 -0.20
C PRO A 204 -1.97 25.43 -0.76
N VAL A 205 -1.87 25.31 -2.09
CA VAL A 205 -1.12 24.21 -2.74
C VAL A 205 0.36 24.20 -2.31
N ALA A 206 0.89 25.34 -1.89
CA ALA A 206 2.24 25.46 -1.32
C ALA A 206 2.40 24.79 0.05
N ASP A 207 1.30 24.64 0.80
CA ASP A 207 1.27 24.00 2.12
C ASP A 207 0.97 22.50 2.01
N GLY A 208 0.63 22.04 0.80
CA GLY A 208 0.48 20.64 0.46
C GLY A 208 -0.82 20.32 -0.27
N ARG A 209 -1.10 19.03 -0.38
CA ARG A 209 -2.31 18.47 -0.97
C ARG A 209 -2.89 17.40 -0.07
N LEU A 210 -4.20 17.42 0.09
CA LEU A 210 -4.96 16.51 0.93
C LEU A 210 -5.82 15.60 0.05
N TYR A 211 -5.66 14.30 0.24
CA TYR A 211 -6.42 13.27 -0.47
C TYR A 211 -7.19 12.39 0.51
N LEU A 212 -8.43 12.07 0.15
CA LEU A 212 -9.17 10.95 0.74
C LEU A 212 -9.29 9.86 -0.32
N SER A 213 -8.81 8.66 0.01
CA SER A 213 -8.80 7.52 -0.89
C SER A 213 -9.70 6.43 -0.34
N ALA A 214 -10.49 5.81 -1.21
CA ALA A 214 -11.14 4.54 -0.94
C ALA A 214 -10.51 3.46 -1.80
N PHE A 215 -10.27 2.27 -1.25
CA PHE A 215 -9.66 1.18 -1.98
C PHE A 215 -10.41 -0.13 -1.76
N LEU A 216 -10.33 -1.00 -2.77
CA LEU A 216 -10.84 -2.36 -2.75
C LEU A 216 -9.85 -3.26 -3.47
N TYR A 217 -9.45 -4.35 -2.82
CA TYR A 217 -8.51 -5.33 -3.33
C TYR A 217 -9.12 -6.72 -3.25
N PHE A 218 -8.89 -7.51 -4.29
CA PHE A 218 -9.13 -8.94 -4.29
C PHE A 218 -7.80 -9.67 -4.51
N ARG A 219 -7.39 -10.46 -3.53
CA ARG A 219 -6.21 -11.31 -3.59
C ARG A 219 -6.62 -12.73 -3.94
N GLN A 220 -6.06 -13.25 -5.01
CA GLN A 220 -6.11 -14.65 -5.39
C GLN A 220 -4.78 -15.29 -5.04
N THR A 221 -4.82 -16.37 -4.28
CA THR A 221 -3.64 -17.02 -3.69
C THR A 221 -3.25 -18.27 -4.47
N PHE A 222 -1.95 -18.56 -4.45
CA PHE A 222 -1.36 -19.78 -5.03
C PHE A 222 -0.63 -20.62 -3.97
N ALA A 223 -0.29 -20.00 -2.83
CA ALA A 223 0.32 -20.65 -1.68
C ALA A 223 -0.78 -21.19 -0.75
N ASP A 224 -0.59 -22.40 -0.23
CA ASP A 224 -1.58 -23.10 0.61
C ASP A 224 -1.74 -22.44 1.99
N GLU A 225 -0.76 -21.64 2.41
CA GLU A 225 -0.73 -20.90 3.67
C GLU A 225 -1.60 -19.63 3.62
N LEU A 226 -2.01 -19.21 2.42
CA LEU A 226 -2.78 -17.99 2.20
C LEU A 226 -4.22 -18.31 1.79
N GLU A 227 -5.13 -17.37 2.06
CA GLU A 227 -6.51 -17.45 1.64
C GLU A 227 -6.85 -16.35 0.62
N ASP A 228 -7.70 -16.70 -0.34
CA ASP A 228 -8.32 -15.71 -1.21
C ASP A 228 -9.14 -14.73 -0.36
N VAL A 229 -8.91 -13.43 -0.55
CA VAL A 229 -9.53 -12.41 0.31
C VAL A 229 -9.95 -11.19 -0.49
N LEU A 230 -11.14 -10.69 -0.18
CA LEU A 230 -11.63 -9.38 -0.61
C LEU A 230 -11.57 -8.44 0.60
N TYR A 231 -10.85 -7.34 0.48
CA TYR A 231 -10.72 -6.36 1.54
C TYR A 231 -10.68 -4.93 0.99
N GLY A 232 -10.96 -3.96 1.84
CA GLY A 232 -11.01 -2.58 1.43
C GLY A 232 -11.00 -1.62 2.62
N GLY A 233 -10.89 -0.35 2.31
CA GLY A 233 -10.72 0.63 3.36
C GLY A 233 -10.62 2.05 2.86
N LEU A 234 -10.22 2.91 3.78
CA LEU A 234 -10.05 4.34 3.57
C LEU A 234 -8.64 4.78 3.95
N SER A 235 -8.07 5.69 3.18
CA SER A 235 -6.78 6.32 3.47
C SER A 235 -6.91 7.82 3.39
N MET A 236 -6.23 8.53 4.28
CA MET A 236 -6.06 9.97 4.18
C MET A 236 -4.59 10.29 4.01
N THR A 237 -4.26 11.08 2.99
CA THR A 237 -2.87 11.43 2.68
C THR A 237 -2.70 12.94 2.62
N LEU A 238 -1.71 13.46 3.34
CA LEU A 238 -1.22 14.82 3.20
C LEU A 238 0.18 14.78 2.59
N SER A 239 0.37 15.48 1.47
CA SER A 239 1.65 15.56 0.75
C SER A 239 2.12 17.01 0.64
N TRP A 240 3.41 17.32 0.83
CA TRP A 240 3.98 18.67 0.70
C TRP A 240 5.40 18.70 0.12
#